data_AF-A0ABD0PJV2-F1
#
_entry.id   AF-A0ABD0PJV2-F1
#
_cell.length_a   1.000
_cell.length_b   1.000
_cell.length_c   1.000
_cell.angle_alpha   90.00
_cell.angle_beta   90.00
_cell.angle_gamma   90.00
#
_symmetry.space_group_name_H-M   'P 1'
#
loop_
_entity.id
_entity.type
_entity.pdbx_description
1 polymer ?
#
loop_
_entity_poly.entity_id
_entity_poly.type
_entity_poly.pdbx_seq_one_letter_code
_entity_poly.pdbx_strand_id
1 'polypeptide(L)' 'FSTNEGETWKEFQFSEQEVYVYQLLTEPGEKSTIFTIFGSYADQKHSWLIVQ' A
#
# COMPACT_ATOMS: atom_id res chain seq x y z
N PHE A 1 1.11 9.09 -3.67
CA PHE A 1 2.41 9.31 -3.01
C PHE A 1 2.93 10.72 -3.33
N SER A 2 3.79 11.27 -2.47
CA SER A 2 4.44 12.57 -2.67
C SER A 2 5.95 12.41 -2.48
N THR A 3 6.74 13.24 -3.18
CA THR A 3 8.20 13.32 -3.04
C THR A 3 8.69 14.72 -2.68
N ASN A 4 7.77 15.64 -2.39
CA ASN A 4 8.05 17.03 -2.01
C ASN A 4 7.22 17.42 -0.79
N GLU A 5 7.35 16.63 0.29
CA GLU A 5 6.76 16.92 1.60
C GLU A 5 5.24 17.18 1.59
N GLY A 6 4.52 16.62 0.61
CA GLY A 6 3.07 16.73 0.50
C GLY A 6 2.56 17.96 -0.26
N GLU A 7 3.42 18.77 -0.89
CA GLU A 7 3.00 19.88 -1.74
C GLU A 7 2.23 19.40 -2.99
N THR A 8 2.69 18.30 -3.60
CA THR A 8 2.01 17.66 -4.73
C THR A 8 1.89 16.16 -4.54
N TRP A 9 0.80 15.58 -5.06
CA TRP A 9 0.47 14.17 -4.92
C TRP A 9 0.25 13.53 -6.27
N LYS A 10 0.75 12.30 -6.41
CA LYS A 10 0.50 11.42 -7.55
C LYS A 10 -0.28 10.20 -7.10
N GLU A 11 -1.28 9.81 -7.87
CA GLU A 11 -2.00 8.55 -7.66
C GLU A 11 -1.20 7.38 -8.23
N PHE A 12 -1.37 6.20 -7.63
CA PHE A 12 -0.73 4.97 -8.09
C PHE A 12 -1.71 3.80 -7.87
N GLN A 13 -2.02 3.08 -8.94
CA GLN A 13 -2.86 1.91 -8.89
C GLN A 13 -2.02 0.69 -8.49
N PHE A 14 -2.07 0.32 -7.21
CA PHE A 14 -1.32 -0.83 -6.67
C PHE A 14 -2.03 -2.18 -6.88
N SER A 15 -3.29 -2.17 -7.33
CA SER A 15 -4.09 -3.36 -7.61
C SER A 15 -5.13 -3.07 -8.69
N GLU A 16 -5.40 -4.04 -9.57
CA GLU A 16 -6.53 -3.98 -10.52
C GLU A 16 -7.88 -4.24 -9.84
N GLN A 17 -7.87 -4.94 -8.71
CA GLN A 17 -9.04 -5.28 -7.92
C GLN A 17 -9.14 -4.42 -6.65
N GLU A 18 -10.35 -4.18 -6.17
CA GLU A 18 -10.57 -3.48 -4.90
C GLU A 18 -10.04 -4.29 -3.71
N VAL A 19 -9.31 -3.60 -2.82
CA VAL A 19 -8.65 -4.20 -1.66
C VAL A 19 -8.99 -3.39 -0.42
N TYR A 20 -9.43 -4.08 0.65
CA TYR A 20 -9.47 -3.50 1.98
C TYR A 20 -8.05 -3.47 2.55
N VAL A 21 -7.54 -2.27 2.84
CA VAL A 21 -6.19 -2.06 3.38
C VAL A 21 -6.24 -2.05 4.91
N TYR A 22 -5.43 -2.89 5.53
CA TYR A 22 -5.29 -2.98 6.99
C TYR A 22 -4.05 -2.27 7.50
N GLN A 23 -2.95 -2.31 6.73
CA GLN A 23 -1.68 -1.74 7.15
C GLN A 23 -0.80 -1.37 5.96
N LEU A 24 0.02 -0.33 6.15
CA LEU A 24 1.10 0.08 5.26
C LEU A 24 2.36 0.20 6.10
N LEU A 25 3.42 -0.52 5.73
CA LEU A 25 4.69 -0.54 6.44
C LEU A 25 5.86 -0.28 5.50
N THR A 26 6.96 0.21 6.05
CA THR A 26 8.29 0.15 5.42
C THR A 26 9.24 -0.57 6.36
N GLU A 27 10.38 -1.02 5.84
CA GLU A 27 11.41 -1.67 6.65
C GLU A 27 11.85 -0.74 7.81
N PRO A 28 12.01 -1.27 9.03
CA PRO A 28 12.53 -0.50 10.15
C PRO A 28 13.83 0.23 9.81
N GLY A 29 13.90 1.52 10.14
CA GLY A 29 15.02 2.38 9.80
C GLY A 29 14.78 3.31 8.61
N GLU A 30 13.69 3.11 7.86
CA GLU A 30 13.14 4.08 6.88
C GLU A 30 14.12 4.50 5.77
N LYS A 31 15.10 3.65 5.45
CA LYS A 31 16.09 3.90 4.38
C LYS A 31 15.70 3.30 3.03
N SER A 32 14.62 2.52 3.01
CA SER A 32 14.11 1.86 1.82
C SER A 32 13.01 2.70 1.15
N THR A 33 12.89 2.60 -0.17
CA THR A 33 11.73 3.11 -0.92
C THR A 33 10.69 2.01 -1.18
N ILE A 34 10.78 0.88 -0.47
CA ILE A 34 9.85 -0.24 -0.54
C ILE A 34 8.79 -0.07 0.55
N PHE A 35 7.53 -0.24 0.17
CA PHE A 35 6.38 -0.18 1.07
C PHE A 35 5.59 -1.47 0.92
N THR A 36 5.21 -2.09 2.03
CA THR A 36 4.39 -3.31 2.04
C THR A 36 2.97 -2.97 2.47
N ILE A 37 2.00 -3.32 1.63
CA ILE A 37 0.56 -3.19 1.89
C ILE A 37 0.02 -4.55 2.35
N PHE A 38 -0.69 -4.55 3.46
CA PHE A 38 -1.42 -5.71 3.98
C PHE A 38 -2.92 -5.48 3.84
N GLY A 39 -3.64 -6.44 3.27
CA GLY A 39 -5.06 -6.28 2.98
C GLY A 39 -5.81 -7.59 2.70
N SER A 40 -6.99 -7.46 2.10
CA SER A 40 -7.75 -8.55 1.50
C SER A 40 -8.58 -8.05 0.32
N TYR A 41 -8.83 -8.87 -0.70
CA TYR A 41 -9.75 -8.52 -1.78
C TYR A 41 -11.17 -8.27 -1.25
N ALA A 42 -11.81 -7.20 -1.73
CA ALA A 42 -13.10 -6.75 -1.20
C ALA A 42 -14.28 -7.64 -1.61
N ASP A 43 -14.17 -8.34 -2.73
CA ASP A 43 -15.21 -9.21 -3.29
C ASP A 43 -15.21 -10.63 -2.70
N GLN A 44 -14.27 -10.93 -1.78
CA GLN A 44 -14.09 -12.25 -1.21
C GLN A 44 -14.20 -12.23 0.31
N LYS A 45 -14.35 -13.43 0.91
CA LYS A 45 -14.14 -13.57 2.36
C LYS A 45 -12.71 -13.14 2.70
N HIS A 46 -12.55 -12.57 3.89
CA HIS A 46 -11.24 -12.14 4.37
C HIS A 46 -10.19 -13.25 4.18
N SER A 47 -9.16 -12.90 3.42
CA SER A 47 -7.97 -13.70 3.15
C SER A 47 -6.81 -12.72 2.99
N TRP A 48 -5.67 -13.04 3.60
CA TRP A 48 -4.51 -12.15 3.59
C TRP A 48 -3.96 -11.95 2.18
N LEU A 49 -3.78 -10.69 1.81
CA LEU A 49 -3.07 -10.20 0.64
C LEU A 49 -1.89 -9.35 1.10
N ILE A 50 -0.71 -9.58 0.52
CA ILE A 50 0.51 -8.81 0.76
C ILE A 50 1.02 -8.31 -0.60
N VAL A 51 1.22 -7.00 -0.73
CA VAL A 51 1.74 -6.33 -1.94
C VAL A 51 2.99 -5.52 -1.57
N GLN A 52 4.04 -5.55 -2.40
CA GLN A 52 5.29 -4.81 -2.23
C GLN A 52 5.65 -3.97 -3.45
#